data_AF-A0A420H6W7-F1
#
_entry.id   AF-A0A420H6W7-F1
#
_cell.length_a   1.000
_cell.length_b   1.000
_cell.length_c   1.000
_cell.angle_alpha   90.00
_cell.angle_beta   90.00
_cell.angle_gamma   90.00
#
_symmetry.space_group_name_H-M   'P 1'
#
loop_
_entity.id
_entity.type
_entity.pdbx_description
1 polymer ?
#
loop_
_entity_poly.entity_id
_entity_poly.type
_entity_poly.pdbx_seq_one_letter_code
_entity_poly.pdbx_strand_id
1 'polypeptide(L)'
;MINRRALRAKGGGATRGFLDAEGCFNVLVNRNREMPTGLQVIPSFQIFLHIKDRALLERIQRSLGGSIYKHGVLINDLDTFPLLTKKQADYTLFKHIFEFMNRGEHLSISDLLKRINHKASLNRGGLSEEWKYVTPVIRPSVLPDTIKDKQ
;
A
#
# COMPACT_ATOMS: atom_id res chain seq x y z
N MET A 1 4.56 -20.94 -21.67
CA MET A 1 4.74 -19.55 -21.20
C MET A 1 3.35 -18.95 -20.96
N ILE A 2 2.87 -18.90 -19.71
CA ILE A 2 1.49 -18.47 -19.42
C ILE A 2 1.43 -16.94 -19.47
N ASN A 3 0.64 -16.42 -20.42
CA ASN A 3 0.41 -14.99 -20.60
C ASN A 3 -0.41 -14.43 -19.44
N ARG A 4 0.26 -13.86 -18.43
CA ARG A 4 -0.35 -13.30 -17.20
C ARG A 4 -1.35 -12.16 -17.45
N ARG A 5 -1.38 -11.56 -18.65
CA ARG A 5 -2.38 -10.54 -19.00
C ARG A 5 -3.77 -11.12 -19.27
N ALA A 6 -3.88 -12.39 -19.69
CA ALA A 6 -5.16 -12.99 -20.08
C ALA A 6 -6.07 -13.38 -18.89
N LEU A 7 -5.53 -13.47 -17.67
CA LEU A 7 -6.29 -13.78 -16.45
C LEU A 7 -6.91 -12.52 -15.78
N ARG A 8 -6.65 -11.31 -16.29
CA ARG A 8 -7.06 -10.04 -15.64
C ARG A 8 -8.51 -9.60 -15.89
N ALA A 9 -9.33 -10.34 -16.65
CA ALA A 9 -10.57 -9.78 -17.21
C ALA A 9 -11.92 -10.17 -16.57
N LYS A 10 -11.99 -10.96 -15.47
CA LYS A 10 -13.31 -11.40 -14.93
C LYS A 10 -13.51 -11.37 -13.40
N GLY A 11 -12.67 -10.67 -12.63
CA GLY A 11 -12.74 -10.64 -11.16
C GLY A 11 -12.85 -9.26 -10.49
N GLY A 12 -12.97 -8.18 -11.25
CA GLY A 12 -12.63 -6.83 -10.79
C GLY A 12 -13.40 -6.31 -9.57
N GLY A 13 -14.72 -6.53 -9.50
CA GLY A 13 -15.58 -5.95 -8.45
C GLY A 13 -15.39 -6.58 -7.07
N ALA A 14 -15.48 -7.92 -6.98
CA ALA A 14 -15.40 -8.63 -5.70
C ALA A 14 -14.00 -8.54 -5.08
N THR A 15 -12.94 -8.66 -5.89
CA THR A 15 -11.57 -8.48 -5.41
C THR A 15 -11.36 -7.04 -4.92
N ARG A 16 -11.79 -6.03 -5.67
CA ARG A 16 -11.71 -4.62 -5.27
C ARG A 16 -12.42 -4.36 -3.94
N GLY A 17 -13.68 -4.80 -3.80
CA GLY A 17 -14.44 -4.63 -2.56
C GLY A 17 -13.77 -5.32 -1.36
N PHE A 18 -13.17 -6.49 -1.59
CA PHE A 18 -12.41 -7.19 -0.55
C PHE A 18 -11.13 -6.44 -0.16
N LEU A 19 -10.38 -5.87 -1.11
CA LEU A 19 -9.21 -5.04 -0.83
C LEU A 19 -9.58 -3.75 -0.09
N ASP A 20 -10.73 -3.15 -0.42
CA ASP A 20 -11.29 -1.99 0.28
C ASP A 20 -11.66 -2.32 1.74
N ALA A 21 -12.18 -3.53 1.99
CA ALA A 21 -12.55 -3.97 3.33
C ALA A 21 -11.33 -4.38 4.18
N GLU A 22 -10.51 -5.31 3.69
CA GLU A 22 -9.48 -6.01 4.48
C GLU A 22 -8.05 -5.50 4.23
N GLY A 23 -7.87 -4.69 3.20
CA GLY A 23 -6.56 -4.18 2.81
C GLY A 23 -6.03 -3.07 3.72
N CYS A 24 -4.72 -3.04 3.92
CA CYS A 24 -4.04 -2.06 4.73
C CYS A 24 -2.79 -1.55 4.01
N PHE A 25 -2.73 -0.25 3.76
CA PHE A 25 -1.52 0.43 3.29
C PHE A 25 -0.64 0.81 4.46
N ASN A 26 0.63 0.47 4.37
CA ASN A 26 1.65 0.86 5.33
C ASN A 26 2.92 1.29 4.60
N VAL A 27 3.71 2.12 5.26
CA VAL A 27 5.05 2.49 4.83
C VAL A 27 5.97 2.26 6.02
N LEU A 28 6.87 1.30 5.90
CA LEU A 28 7.85 0.95 6.92
C LEU A 28 9.11 1.80 6.72
N VAL A 29 9.75 2.17 7.82
CA VAL A 29 11.06 2.85 7.82
C VAL A 29 12.01 2.00 8.65
N ASN A 30 12.96 1.35 8.00
CA ASN A 30 13.88 0.40 8.61
C ASN A 30 15.31 0.90 8.51
N ARG A 31 16.15 0.53 9.48
CA ARG A 31 17.60 0.72 9.36
C ARG A 31 18.14 -0.22 8.28
N ASN A 32 18.90 0.33 7.35
CA ASN A 32 19.58 -0.43 6.31
C ASN A 32 20.91 0.26 5.99
N ARG A 33 22.03 -0.40 6.35
CA ARG A 33 23.38 0.16 6.19
C ARG A 33 23.86 0.19 4.73
N GLU A 34 23.19 -0.52 3.84
CA GLU A 34 23.48 -0.49 2.40
C GLU A 34 22.90 0.76 1.73
N MET A 35 21.92 1.41 2.38
CA MET A 35 21.35 2.67 1.88
C MET A 35 22.29 3.84 2.20
N PRO A 36 22.49 4.80 1.28
CA PRO A 36 23.32 5.99 1.56
C PRO A 36 22.84 6.80 2.77
N THR A 37 21.54 6.79 3.05
CA THR A 37 20.91 7.46 4.18
C THR A 37 20.91 6.62 5.46
N GLY A 38 21.38 5.37 5.42
CA GLY A 38 21.27 4.40 6.51
C GLY A 38 19.84 3.91 6.77
N LEU A 39 18.86 4.34 5.96
CA LEU A 39 17.44 4.09 6.15
C LEU A 39 16.78 3.66 4.84
N GLN A 40 15.94 2.64 4.94
CA GLN A 40 15.11 2.16 3.84
C GLN A 40 13.65 2.45 4.13
N VAL A 41 12.95 3.04 3.16
CA VAL A 41 11.51 3.26 3.22
C VAL A 41 10.84 2.23 2.32
N ILE A 42 9.97 1.39 2.89
CA ILE A 42 9.36 0.27 2.20
C ILE A 42 7.84 0.47 2.19
N PRO A 43 7.25 0.86 1.04
CA PRO A 43 5.81 0.81 0.86
C PRO A 43 5.35 -0.66 0.88
N SER A 44 4.33 -0.96 1.68
CA SER A 44 3.78 -2.30 1.84
C SER A 44 2.24 -2.27 1.88
N PHE A 45 1.58 -3.09 1.06
CA PHE A 45 0.14 -3.35 1.18
C PHE A 45 -0.10 -4.76 1.71
N GLN A 46 -0.85 -4.85 2.79
CA GLN A 46 -1.10 -6.11 3.49
C GLN A 46 -2.59 -6.35 3.66
N ILE A 47 -2.99 -7.60 3.49
CA ILE A 47 -4.31 -8.09 3.89
C ILE A 47 -4.09 -9.00 5.09
N PHE A 48 -4.80 -8.75 6.19
CA PHE A 48 -4.76 -9.60 7.37
C PHE A 48 -6.08 -10.35 7.48
N LEU A 49 -6.03 -11.67 7.60
CA LEU A 49 -7.21 -12.49 7.84
C LEU A 49 -7.00 -13.38 9.06
N HIS A 50 -8.10 -13.90 9.59
CA HIS A 50 -8.03 -14.89 10.67
C HIS A 50 -7.29 -16.15 10.18
N ILE A 51 -6.62 -16.86 11.09
CA ILE A 51 -5.81 -18.05 10.74
C ILE A 51 -6.62 -19.15 10.02
N LYS A 52 -7.93 -19.22 10.29
CA LYS A 52 -8.87 -20.15 9.64
C LYS A 52 -9.01 -19.86 8.14
N ASP A 53 -8.74 -18.63 7.70
CA ASP A 53 -8.88 -18.19 6.31
C ASP A 53 -7.55 -18.23 5.55
N ARG A 54 -6.55 -18.98 6.04
CA ARG A 54 -5.25 -19.14 5.37
C ARG A 54 -5.37 -19.56 3.91
N ALA A 55 -6.29 -20.47 3.60
CA ALA A 55 -6.53 -20.90 2.23
C ALA A 55 -6.97 -19.75 1.32
N LEU A 56 -7.68 -18.75 1.86
CA LEU A 56 -8.05 -17.53 1.12
C LEU A 56 -6.81 -16.64 0.89
N LEU A 57 -5.94 -16.48 1.88
CA LEU A 57 -4.66 -15.76 1.70
C LEU A 57 -3.80 -16.40 0.59
N GLU A 58 -3.72 -17.73 0.55
CA GLU A 58 -3.01 -18.47 -0.50
C GLU A 58 -3.65 -18.34 -1.89
N ARG A 59 -4.98 -18.21 -1.96
CA ARG A 59 -5.68 -17.89 -3.21
C ARG A 59 -5.41 -16.46 -3.67
N ILE A 60 -5.44 -15.50 -2.75
CA ILE A 60 -5.14 -14.10 -3.04
C ILE A 60 -3.69 -13.96 -3.51
N GLN A 61 -2.74 -14.59 -2.81
CA GLN A 61 -1.32 -14.59 -3.19
C GLN A 61 -1.09 -15.19 -4.58
N ARG A 62 -1.78 -16.29 -4.93
CA ARG A 62 -1.72 -16.84 -6.30
C ARG A 62 -2.30 -15.92 -7.36
N SER A 63 -3.34 -15.16 -7.03
CA SER A 63 -4.05 -14.27 -7.96
C SER A 63 -3.33 -12.93 -8.17
N LEU A 64 -2.91 -12.30 -7.08
CA LEU A 64 -2.33 -10.95 -7.04
C LEU A 64 -0.80 -10.95 -6.94
N GLY A 65 -0.18 -12.12 -6.75
CA GLY A 65 1.23 -12.24 -6.45
C GLY A 65 1.55 -11.87 -5.00
N GLY A 66 2.85 -11.79 -4.71
CA GLY A 66 3.35 -11.40 -3.38
C GLY A 66 3.72 -12.57 -2.48
N SER A 67 3.85 -12.28 -1.19
CA SER A 67 4.41 -13.19 -0.18
C SER A 67 3.51 -13.28 1.05
N ILE A 68 3.28 -14.50 1.54
CA ILE A 68 2.54 -14.74 2.79
C ILE A 68 3.48 -14.55 3.98
N TYR A 69 3.02 -13.81 4.98
CA TYR A 69 3.72 -13.60 6.24
C TYR A 69 2.75 -13.73 7.41
N LYS A 70 2.98 -14.72 8.29
CA LYS A 70 2.12 -15.07 9.43
C LYS A 70 0.63 -15.23 9.03
N HIS A 71 -0.17 -14.19 9.26
CA HIS A 71 -1.61 -14.14 9.05
C HIS A 71 -2.01 -13.12 7.98
N GLY A 72 -1.07 -12.73 7.11
CA GLY A 72 -1.36 -11.83 6.01
C GLY A 72 -0.56 -12.10 4.74
N VAL A 73 -0.94 -11.39 3.67
CA VAL A 73 -0.24 -11.41 2.39
C VAL A 73 0.22 -10.00 2.03
N LEU A 74 1.50 -9.87 1.71
CA LEU A 74 2.10 -8.65 1.16
C LEU A 74 1.94 -8.67 -0.36
N ILE A 75 1.21 -7.70 -0.92
CA ILE A 75 0.98 -7.59 -2.37
C ILE A 75 1.98 -6.62 -2.97
N ASN A 76 2.61 -7.03 -4.08
CA ASN A 76 3.68 -6.25 -4.74
C ASN A 76 3.18 -5.33 -5.86
N ASP A 77 2.02 -5.60 -6.46
CA ASP A 77 1.45 -4.81 -7.54
C ASP A 77 -0.06 -4.60 -7.30
N LEU A 78 -0.46 -3.32 -7.21
CA LEU A 78 -1.84 -2.88 -6.98
C LEU A 78 -2.38 -2.04 -8.15
N ASP A 79 -1.64 -1.86 -9.24
CA ASP A 79 -1.99 -0.94 -10.33
C ASP A 79 -3.29 -1.32 -11.06
N THR A 80 -3.87 -2.49 -10.76
CA THR A 80 -5.13 -2.97 -11.31
C THR A 80 -6.39 -2.60 -10.54
N PHE A 81 -6.32 -2.01 -9.35
CA PHE A 81 -7.50 -1.82 -8.51
C PHE A 81 -7.55 -0.42 -7.90
N PRO A 82 -8.11 0.59 -8.58
CA PRO A 82 -8.48 1.84 -7.90
C PRO A 82 -9.44 1.46 -6.77
N LEU A 83 -9.23 1.94 -5.56
CA LEU A 83 -10.10 1.66 -4.42
C LEU A 83 -11.28 2.65 -4.43
N LEU A 84 -12.43 2.26 -3.89
CA LEU A 84 -13.61 3.14 -3.83
C LEU A 84 -13.60 4.00 -2.57
N THR A 85 -13.19 3.39 -1.44
CA THR A 85 -13.34 4.02 -0.14
C THR A 85 -12.32 5.13 0.09
N LYS A 86 -12.37 5.77 1.27
CA LYS A 86 -11.32 6.66 1.80
C LYS A 86 -9.89 6.05 1.77
N LYS A 87 -9.77 4.73 1.59
CA LYS A 87 -8.48 4.03 1.39
C LYS A 87 -7.80 4.41 0.06
N GLN A 88 -8.54 4.96 -0.91
CA GLN A 88 -7.99 5.51 -2.14
C GLN A 88 -6.95 6.62 -1.86
N ALA A 89 -7.15 7.45 -0.83
CA ALA A 89 -6.15 8.46 -0.46
C ALA A 89 -4.84 7.82 0.06
N ASP A 90 -4.94 6.73 0.83
CA ASP A 90 -3.75 5.99 1.27
C ASP A 90 -3.03 5.34 0.09
N TYR A 91 -3.79 4.76 -0.85
CA TYR A 91 -3.24 4.21 -2.08
C TYR A 91 -2.50 5.26 -2.91
N THR A 92 -3.06 6.46 -3.09
CA THR A 92 -2.40 7.53 -3.84
C THR A 92 -1.07 7.93 -3.18
N LEU A 93 -1.05 8.12 -1.85
CA LEU A 93 0.17 8.43 -1.11
C LEU A 93 1.22 7.30 -1.23
N PHE A 94 0.77 6.05 -1.08
CA PHE A 94 1.59 4.86 -1.26
C PHE A 94 2.19 4.80 -2.68
N LYS A 95 1.38 5.09 -3.70
CA LYS A 95 1.79 5.04 -5.11
C LYS A 95 2.86 6.08 -5.42
N HIS A 96 2.73 7.30 -4.92
CA HIS A 96 3.79 8.31 -5.06
C HIS A 96 5.12 7.84 -4.46
N ILE A 97 5.09 7.19 -3.28
CA ILE A 97 6.29 6.63 -2.65
C ILE A 97 6.93 5.57 -3.56
N PHE A 98 6.12 4.67 -4.13
CA PHE A 98 6.60 3.66 -5.06
C PHE A 98 7.21 4.27 -6.32
N GLU A 99 6.58 5.31 -6.88
CA GLU A 99 7.08 6.02 -8.05
C GLU A 99 8.40 6.76 -7.78
N PHE A 100 8.60 7.35 -6.59
CA PHE A 100 9.90 7.90 -6.20
C PHE A 100 11.00 6.82 -6.24
N MET A 101 10.69 5.60 -5.80
CA MET A 101 11.65 4.50 -5.85
C MET A 101 11.99 4.10 -7.30
N ASN A 102 10.97 4.01 -8.17
CA ASN A 102 11.17 3.68 -9.59
C ASN A 102 12.00 4.72 -10.34
N ARG A 103 11.94 6.00 -9.94
CA ARG A 103 12.73 7.08 -10.53
C ARG A 103 14.12 7.24 -9.91
N GLY A 104 14.51 6.40 -8.93
CA GLY A 104 15.78 6.55 -8.22
C GLY A 104 15.81 7.68 -7.20
N GLU A 105 14.68 8.35 -6.94
CA GLU A 105 14.52 9.43 -5.96
C GLU A 105 14.41 8.85 -4.54
N HIS A 106 15.45 8.12 -4.12
CA HIS A 106 15.51 7.54 -2.79
C HIS A 106 16.88 7.45 -2.15
N LEU A 107 17.90 7.94 -2.85
CA LEU A 107 19.29 7.82 -2.46
C LEU A 107 19.77 9.03 -1.62
N SER A 108 19.02 10.13 -1.59
CA SER A 108 19.38 11.34 -0.84
C SER A 108 18.55 11.51 0.45
N ILE A 109 19.06 12.32 1.38
CA ILE A 109 18.32 12.73 2.59
C ILE A 109 17.06 13.52 2.22
N SER A 110 17.15 14.42 1.23
CA SER A 110 15.99 15.18 0.75
C SER A 110 14.88 14.24 0.28
N ASP A 111 15.22 13.21 -0.48
CA ASP A 111 14.24 12.25 -0.96
C ASP A 111 13.67 11.37 0.15
N LEU A 112 14.51 10.98 1.12
CA LEU A 112 14.04 10.30 2.32
C LEU A 112 12.96 11.11 3.03
N LEU A 113 13.21 12.41 3.25
CA LEU A 113 12.23 13.30 3.87
C LEU A 113 10.95 13.42 3.04
N LYS A 114 11.03 13.51 1.71
CA LYS A 114 9.84 13.47 0.84
C LYS A 114 8.99 12.23 1.13
N ARG A 115 9.59 11.04 1.21
CA ARG A 115 8.86 9.80 1.49
C ARG A 115 8.28 9.76 2.91
N ILE A 116 9.00 10.28 3.90
CA ILE A 116 8.51 10.37 5.28
C ILE A 116 7.34 11.34 5.39
N ASN A 117 7.39 12.48 4.70
CA ASN A 117 6.26 13.43 4.61
C ASN A 117 5.01 12.77 4.02
N HIS A 118 5.16 11.89 3.02
CA HIS A 118 4.05 11.11 2.47
C HIS A 118 3.52 10.07 3.45
N LYS A 119 4.42 9.35 4.15
CA LYS A 119 4.05 8.41 5.21
C LYS A 119 3.24 9.09 6.31
N ALA A 120 3.64 10.30 6.72
CA ALA A 120 2.99 11.07 7.77
C ALA A 120 1.51 11.37 7.47
N SER A 121 1.13 11.39 6.19
CA SER A 121 -0.23 11.68 5.74
C SER A 121 -1.12 10.44 5.57
N LEU A 122 -0.58 9.23 5.77
CA LEU A 122 -1.37 7.99 5.76
C LEU A 122 -2.29 7.91 6.97
N ASN A 123 -3.42 7.20 6.85
CA ASN A 123 -4.40 7.07 7.94
C ASN A 123 -3.81 6.46 9.22
N ARG A 124 -2.82 5.57 9.08
CA ARG A 124 -2.03 4.99 10.17
C ARG A 124 -0.56 5.41 10.07
N GLY A 125 -0.32 6.62 9.57
CA GLY A 125 0.99 7.19 9.26
C GLY A 125 1.88 7.51 10.46
N GLY A 126 1.64 6.87 11.62
CA GLY A 126 2.38 7.09 12.85
C GLY A 126 3.89 7.15 12.63
N LEU A 127 4.50 8.17 13.22
CA LEU A 127 5.91 8.46 13.14
C LEU A 127 6.56 8.22 14.51
N SER A 128 7.81 7.76 14.52
CA SER A 128 8.61 7.79 15.75
C SER A 128 8.96 9.23 16.11
N GLU A 129 9.33 9.47 17.39
CA GLU A 129 9.75 10.78 17.91
C GLU A 129 10.86 11.44 17.07
N GLU A 130 11.70 10.61 16.44
CA GLU A 130 12.77 11.02 15.53
C GLU A 130 12.27 11.88 14.36
N TRP A 131 10.99 11.74 13.98
CA TRP A 131 10.37 12.42 12.83
C TRP A 131 9.25 13.39 13.22
N LYS A 132 9.18 13.84 14.47
CA LYS A 132 8.09 14.73 14.93
C LYS A 132 8.03 16.09 14.25
N TYR A 133 9.10 16.52 13.58
CA TYR A 133 9.20 17.81 12.90
C TYR A 133 9.00 17.73 11.38
N VAL A 134 8.63 16.58 10.84
CA VAL A 134 8.34 16.47 9.41
C VAL A 134 7.05 17.22 9.06
N THR A 135 6.92 17.62 7.80
CA THR A 135 5.73 18.33 7.32
C THR A 135 4.89 17.37 6.49
N PRO A 136 3.76 16.87 7.01
CA PRO A 136 2.90 15.96 6.26
C PRO A 136 2.42 16.58 4.95
N VAL A 137 2.39 15.80 3.88
CA VAL A 137 1.80 16.25 2.62
C VAL A 137 0.28 16.40 2.75
N ILE A 138 -0.32 17.25 1.93
CA ILE A 138 -1.78 17.34 1.88
C ILE A 138 -2.35 15.99 1.45
N ARG A 139 -3.25 15.43 2.26
CA ARG A 139 -3.91 14.17 1.96
C ARG A 139 -4.86 14.36 0.78
N PRO A 140 -4.80 13.53 -0.28
CA PRO A 140 -5.70 13.64 -1.42
C PRO A 140 -7.17 13.55 -0.98
N SER A 141 -8.02 14.40 -1.57
CA SER A 141 -9.46 14.28 -1.41
C SER A 141 -9.96 13.07 -2.19
N VAL A 142 -10.81 12.27 -1.56
CA VAL A 142 -11.57 11.20 -2.21
C VAL A 142 -13.00 11.70 -2.30
N LEU A 143 -13.65 11.51 -3.45
CA LEU A 143 -15.06 11.84 -3.61
C LEU A 143 -15.87 11.14 -2.50
N PRO A 144 -16.87 11.79 -1.91
CA PRO A 144 -17.70 11.15 -0.91
C PRO A 144 -18.33 9.90 -1.52
N ASP A 145 -18.18 8.77 -0.82
CA ASP A 145 -18.94 7.56 -1.06
C ASP A 145 -20.42 7.87 -0.78
N THR A 146 -21.15 8.47 -1.73
CA THR A 146 -22.61 8.41 -1.70
C THR A 146 -23.03 7.01 -2.13
N ILE A 147 -22.62 5.99 -1.38
CA ILE A 147 -23.29 4.70 -1.39
C ILE A 147 -24.54 4.93 -0.55
N LYS A 148 -25.63 5.36 -1.20
CA LYS A 148 -26.94 5.34 -0.56
C LYS A 148 -27.27 3.88 -0.30
N ASP A 149 -27.40 3.51 0.97
CA ASP A 149 -28.04 2.24 1.32
C ASP A 149 -29.40 2.19 0.60
N LYS A 150 -29.66 1.09 -0.11
CA LYS A 150 -31.03 0.80 -0.55
C LYS A 150 -31.82 0.52 0.73
N GLN A 151 -32.62 1.51 1.16
CA GLN A 151 -33.71 1.29 2.11
C GLN A 151 -34.75 0.35 1.51
#